data_AF-A0A8T6XWW0-F1
#
_entry.id   AF-A0A8T6XWW0-F1
#
_cell.length_a   1.000
_cell.length_b   1.000
_cell.length_c   1.000
_cell.angle_alpha   90.00
_cell.angle_beta   90.00
_cell.angle_gamma   90.00
#
_symmetry.space_group_name_H-M   'P 1'
#
loop_
_entity.id
_entity.type
_entity.pdbx_description
1 polymer ?
#
loop_
_entity_poly.entity_id
_entity_poly.type
_entity_poly.pdbx_seq_one_letter_code
_entity_poly.pdbx_strand_id
1 'polypeptide(L)' 'MEWLLREGRGFANEAGLISDGVSRMMAACDPHGPTSQVMLGNSVFAAGDLEAMGGALDKAGFHWTTARIDNEGVRRFA' A
#
# COMPACT_ATOMS: atom_id res chain seq x y z
N MET A 1 0.76 13.06 -0.84
CA MET A 1 0.67 11.60 -0.61
C MET A 1 1.79 10.84 -1.31
N GLU A 2 2.09 11.15 -2.57
CA GLU A 2 3.15 10.49 -3.34
C GLU A 2 4.54 10.54 -2.67
N TRP A 3 4.98 11.70 -2.17
CA TRP A 3 6.25 11.80 -1.46
C TRP A 3 6.32 10.89 -0.23
N LEU A 4 5.28 10.89 0.61
CA LEU A 4 5.20 10.03 1.81
C LEU A 4 5.35 8.54 1.48
N LEU A 5 4.72 8.09 0.39
CA LEU A 5 4.81 6.70 -0.06
C LEU A 5 6.22 6.37 -0.57
N ARG A 6 6.86 7.28 -1.31
CA ARG A 6 8.22 7.08 -1.81
C ARG A 6 9.25 7.00 -0.67
N GLU A 7 9.20 7.95 0.27
CA GLU A 7 10.08 7.95 1.45
C GLU A 7 9.81 6.75 2.36
N GLY A 8 8.53 6.43 2.61
CA GLY A 8 8.14 5.29 3.42
C GLY A 8 8.64 3.96 2.84
N ARG A 9 8.62 3.81 1.51
CA ARG A 9 9.19 2.64 0.84
C ARG A 9 10.71 2.60 0.98
N GLY A 10 11.38 3.75 0.83
CA GLY A 10 12.83 3.87 1.06
C GLY A 10 13.21 3.40 2.48
N PHE A 11 12.53 3.94 3.49
CA PHE A 11 12.72 3.52 4.89
C PHE A 11 12.50 2.02 5.09
N ALA A 12 11.38 1.46 4.60
CA ALA A 12 11.06 0.04 4.78
C ALA A 12 12.12 -0.87 4.13
N ASN A 13 12.64 -0.46 2.98
CA ASN A 13 13.69 -1.18 2.26
C ASN A 13 15.02 -1.13 3.02
N GLU A 14 15.47 0.06 3.43
CA GLU A 14 16.73 0.24 4.15
C GLU A 14 16.73 -0.44 5.53
N ALA A 15 15.58 -0.46 6.21
CA ALA A 15 15.41 -1.12 7.50
C ALA A 15 15.24 -2.65 7.40
N GLY A 16 15.20 -3.23 6.19
CA GLY A 16 15.02 -4.67 5.98
C GLY A 16 13.64 -5.19 6.39
N LEU A 17 12.60 -4.36 6.35
CA LEU A 17 11.24 -4.71 6.78
C LEU A 17 10.40 -5.38 5.68
N ILE A 18 10.81 -5.23 4.42
CA ILE A 18 10.08 -5.73 3.25
C ILE A 18 10.30 -7.23 3.09
N SER A 19 9.23 -8.00 3.28
CA SER A 19 9.21 -9.43 2.96
C SER A 19 9.02 -9.67 1.45
N ASP A 20 9.31 -10.88 0.99
CA ASP A 20 9.10 -11.28 -0.41
C ASP A 20 7.64 -11.06 -0.88
N GLY A 21 6.68 -11.33 -0.01
CA GLY A 21 5.26 -11.09 -0.29
C GLY A 21 4.94 -9.62 -0.51
N VAL A 22 5.48 -8.74 0.35
CA VAL A 22 5.32 -7.29 0.23
C VAL A 22 6.02 -6.76 -1.02
N SER A 23 7.23 -7.25 -1.31
CA SER A 23 7.96 -6.90 -2.53
C SER A 23 7.18 -7.24 -3.80
N ARG A 24 6.57 -8.43 -3.85
CA ARG A 24 5.70 -8.85 -4.97
C ARG A 24 4.46 -7.98 -5.12
N MET A 25 3.82 -7.59 -4.01
CA MET A 25 2.70 -6.65 -4.05
C MET A 25 3.11 -5.28 -4.59
N MET A 26 4.24 -4.73 -4.12
CA MET A 26 4.78 -3.46 -4.63
C MET A 26 5.05 -3.52 -6.12
N ALA A 27 5.73 -4.58 -6.59
CA ALA A 27 6.04 -4.77 -8.00
C ALA A 27 4.79 -4.85 -8.89
N ALA A 28 3.69 -5.45 -8.40
CA ALA A 28 2.42 -5.49 -9.13
C ALA A 28 1.77 -4.11 -9.26
N CYS A 29 1.97 -3.22 -8.27
CA CYS A 29 1.36 -1.89 -8.25
C CYS A 29 2.23 -0.79 -8.92
N ASP A 30 3.55 -0.98 -9.00
CA ASP A 30 4.52 0.02 -9.49
C ASP A 30 4.15 0.71 -10.83
N PRO A 31 3.56 0.02 -11.84
CA PRO A 31 3.14 0.67 -13.08
C PRO A 31 1.99 1.67 -12.93
N HIS A 32 1.25 1.62 -11.82
CA HIS A 32 -0.03 2.31 -11.63
C HIS A 32 0.03 3.40 -10.55
N GLY A 33 1.13 3.47 -9.80
CA GLY A 33 1.38 4.50 -8.80
C GLY A 33 2.23 4.04 -7.61
N PRO A 34 2.54 4.96 -6.69
CA PRO A 34 3.41 4.69 -5.55
C PRO A 34 2.77 3.79 -4.49
N THR A 35 3.59 2.91 -3.91
CA THR A 35 3.24 2.03 -2.79
C THR A 35 4.29 2.10 -1.69
N SER A 36 3.90 1.79 -0.46
CA SER A 36 4.81 1.52 0.65
C SER A 36 4.23 0.40 1.53
N GLN A 37 5.08 -0.24 2.32
CA GLN A 37 4.66 -1.25 3.28
C GLN A 37 3.83 -0.62 4.38
N VAL A 38 2.72 -1.26 4.77
CA VAL A 38 2.06 -0.93 6.04
C VAL A 38 3.01 -1.33 7.17
N MET A 39 3.48 -0.36 7.96
CA MET A 39 4.50 -0.58 8.98
C MET A 39 4.14 -1.74 9.92
N LEU A 40 5.09 -2.67 10.09
CA LEU A 40 4.94 -3.90 10.89
C LEU A 40 3.85 -4.87 10.38
N GLY A 41 3.37 -4.70 9.16
CA GLY A 41 2.40 -5.57 8.51
C GLY A 41 2.94 -6.26 7.24
N ASN A 42 2.17 -7.24 6.76
CA ASN A 42 2.40 -7.97 5.51
C ASN A 42 1.48 -7.47 4.39
N SER A 43 1.37 -6.15 4.25
CA SER A 43 0.52 -5.52 3.24
C SER A 43 1.14 -4.23 2.73
N VAL A 44 0.61 -3.74 1.61
CA VAL A 44 0.99 -2.45 1.02
C VAL A 44 -0.16 -1.46 1.15
N PHE A 45 0.17 -0.20 1.38
CA PHE A 45 -0.76 0.91 1.15
C PHE A 45 -0.29 1.68 -0.09
N ALA A 46 -1.25 2.18 -0.87
CA ALA A 46 -1.01 2.66 -2.22
C ALA A 46 -1.79 3.94 -2.52
N ALA A 47 -1.29 4.73 -3.47
CA ALA A 47 -2.02 5.81 -4.10
C ALA A 47 -1.75 5.81 -5.61
N GLY A 48 -2.68 6.33 -6.41
CA GLY A 48 -2.60 6.33 -7.87
C GLY A 48 -3.87 5.76 -8.50
N ASP A 49 -3.71 4.99 -9.57
CA ASP A 49 -4.82 4.26 -10.21
C ASP A 49 -5.15 2.98 -9.42
N LEU A 50 -6.00 3.14 -8.39
CA LEU A 50 -6.32 2.06 -7.45
C LEU A 50 -7.07 0.88 -8.10
N GLU A 51 -7.86 1.13 -9.14
CA GLU A 51 -8.57 0.07 -9.87
C GLU A 51 -7.58 -0.78 -10.68
N ALA A 52 -6.65 -0.14 -11.38
CA ALA A 52 -5.60 -0.86 -12.11
C ALA A 52 -4.67 -1.64 -11.17
N MET A 53 -4.29 -1.04 -10.04
CA MET A 53 -3.54 -1.73 -8.98
C MET A 53 -4.29 -2.93 -8.43
N GLY A 54 -5.58 -2.78 -8.14
CA GLY A 54 -6.44 -3.86 -7.66
C GLY A 54 -6.49 -5.02 -8.65
N GLY A 55 -6.72 -4.73 -9.93
CA GLY A 55 -6.69 -5.75 -10.98
C GLY A 55 -5.33 -6.44 -11.14
N ALA A 56 -4.21 -5.75 -10.86
CA ALA A 56 -2.88 -6.35 -10.86
C ALA A 56 -2.67 -7.26 -9.63
N LEU A 57 -3.13 -6.84 -8.45
CA LEU A 57 -3.06 -7.61 -7.21
C LEU A 57 -3.90 -8.89 -7.28
N ASP A 58 -5.13 -8.81 -7.82
CA ASP A 58 -6.00 -9.97 -8.04
C ASP A 58 -5.33 -11.00 -8.95
N LYS A 59 -4.75 -10.56 -10.08
CA LYS A 59 -3.98 -11.43 -11.00
C LYS A 59 -2.77 -12.08 -10.32
N ALA A 60 -2.15 -11.39 -9.38
CA ALA A 60 -1.01 -11.89 -8.61
C ALA A 60 -1.42 -12.78 -7.41
N GLY A 61 -2.73 -12.95 -7.16
CA GLY A 61 -3.28 -13.79 -6.10
C GLY A 61 -3.33 -13.11 -4.72
N PHE A 62 -3.33 -11.78 -4.67
CA PHE A 62 -3.46 -11.01 -3.43
C PHE A 62 -4.86 -10.44 -3.27
N HIS A 63 -5.33 -10.35 -2.02
CA HIS A 63 -6.55 -9.61 -1.70
C HIS A 63 -6.26 -8.11 -1.63
N TRP A 64 -7.22 -7.31 -2.08
CA TRP A 64 -7.13 -5.85 -2.01
C TRP A 64 -8.48 -5.24 -1.64
N THR A 65 -8.44 -4.01 -1.16
CA THR A 65 -9.62 -3.19 -0.91
C THR A 65 -9.23 -1.72 -1.06
N THR A 66 -10.21 -0.86 -1.31
CA THR A 66 -10.03 0.59 -1.20
C THR A 66 -10.63 1.09 0.11
N ALA A 67 -10.05 2.17 0.63
CA ALA A 67 -10.57 2.90 1.78
C ALA A 67 -10.43 4.40 1.52
N ARG A 68 -11.31 5.20 2.13
CA ARG A 68 -11.18 6.66 2.12
C ARG A 68 -10.38 7.10 3.34
N ILE A 69 -9.59 8.15 3.18
CA ILE A 69 -8.92 8.81 4.31
C ILE A 69 -10.00 9.42 5.18
N ASP A 70 -10.12 8.90 6.40
CA ASP A 70 -10.96 9.51 7.43
C ASP A 70 -10.28 10.77 7.97
N ASN A 71 -10.95 11.91 7.83
CA ASN A 71 -10.50 13.20 8.34
C ASN A 71 -11.31 13.66 9.57
N GLU A 72 -12.31 12.89 9.98
CA GLU A 72 -13.19 13.22 11.12
C GLU A 72 -12.70 12.55 12.41
N GLY A 73 -11.97 11.44 12.29
CA GLY A 73 -11.43 10.69 13.42
C GLY A 73 -12.51 9.93 14.20
N VAL A 74 -12.16 9.54 15.42
CA VAL A 74 -13.03 8.68 16.24
C VAL A 74 -14.32 9.39 16.65
N ARG A 75 -15.45 8.73 16.44
CA ARG A 75 -16.77 9.18 16.90
C ARG A 75 -17.31 8.23 17.95
N ARG A 76 -17.82 8.79 19.05
CA ARG A 76 -18.62 8.05 20.03
C ARG A 76 -20.09 8.19 19.63
N PHE A 77 -20.73 7.09 19.29
CA PHE A 77 -22.18 7.05 19.11
C PHE A 77 -22.81 7.00 20.50
N ALA A 78 -23.79 7.89 20.74
CA ALA A 78 -24.56 7.98 21.98
C ALA A 78 -25.70 6.96 21.97
#